data_AF-A0A7Z2QBX4-F1
#
_entry.id   AF-A0A7Z2QBX4-F1
#
_cell.length_a   1.000
_cell.length_b   1.000
_cell.length_c   1.000
_cell.angle_alpha   90.00
_cell.angle_beta   90.00
_cell.angle_gamma   90.00
#
_symmetry.space_group_name_H-M   'P 1'
#
loop_
_entity.id
_entity.type
_entity.pdbx_description
1 polymer ?
#
loop_
_entity_poly.entity_id
_entity_poly.type
_entity_poly.pdbx_seq_one_letter_code
_entity_poly.pdbx_strand_id
1 'polypeptide(L)' 'MDEEAKVMDWITSEVEVESCTMQDYPVYHSGKRVIDRSGDYLIVYFHPLLEKVVYTFKGIEDCFFIAHR' A
#
# COMPACT_ATOMS: atom_id res chain seq x y z
N MET A 1 -3.02 -4.92 -16.91
CA MET A 1 -2.19 -5.36 -15.77
C MET A 1 -3.05 -5.19 -14.55
N ASP A 2 -3.24 -6.26 -13.79
CA ASP A 2 -4.14 -6.26 -12.64
C ASP A 2 -3.72 -5.18 -11.63
N GLU A 3 -4.66 -4.39 -11.12
CA GLU A 3 -4.40 -3.28 -10.21
C GLU A 3 -3.80 -3.80 -8.90
N GLU A 4 -4.24 -4.99 -8.48
CA GLU A 4 -3.62 -5.73 -7.38
C GLU A 4 -2.17 -6.10 -7.68
N ALA A 5 -1.85 -6.52 -8.91
CA ALA A 5 -0.47 -6.82 -9.28
C ALA A 5 0.43 -5.57 -9.24
N LYS A 6 -0.09 -4.38 -9.59
CA LYS A 6 0.67 -3.11 -9.47
C LYS A 6 0.97 -2.78 -8.01
N VAL A 7 -0.03 -2.94 -7.13
CA VAL A 7 0.13 -2.71 -5.69
C VAL A 7 1.16 -3.68 -5.11
N MET A 8 1.03 -4.97 -5.45
CA MET A 8 1.95 -6.00 -5.00
C MET A 8 3.38 -5.79 -5.50
N ASP A 9 3.58 -5.45 -6.79
CA ASP A 9 4.90 -5.17 -7.38
C ASP A 9 5.61 -4.06 -6.58
N TRP A 10 4.92 -2.95 -6.33
CA TRP A 10 5.48 -1.83 -5.57
C TRP A 10 5.79 -2.18 -4.11
N ILE A 11 4.88 -2.90 -3.42
CA ILE A 11 5.14 -3.34 -2.04
C ILE A 11 6.39 -4.21 -2.00
N THR A 12 6.53 -5.16 -2.93
CA THR A 12 7.68 -6.07 -2.96
C THR A 12 9.00 -5.40 -3.39
N SER A 13 8.94 -4.24 -4.07
CA SER A 13 10.15 -3.51 -4.46
C SER A 13 10.64 -2.55 -3.38
N GLU A 14 9.73 -1.88 -2.67
CA GLU A 14 10.07 -0.80 -1.72
C GLU A 14 10.04 -1.22 -0.25
N VAL A 15 9.39 -2.34 0.08
CA VAL A 15 9.20 -2.78 1.46
C VAL A 15 9.87 -4.13 1.71
N GLU A 16 10.59 -4.23 2.83
CA GLU A 16 11.12 -5.50 3.34
C GLU A 16 10.00 -6.39 3.90
N VAL A 17 9.21 -6.98 3.00
CA VAL A 17 8.01 -7.78 3.29
C VAL A 17 8.24 -8.94 4.25
N GLU A 18 9.44 -9.53 4.30
CA GLU A 18 9.77 -10.61 5.25
C GLU A 18 9.69 -10.18 6.72
N SER A 19 9.80 -8.87 6.98
CA SER A 19 9.70 -8.30 8.32
C SER A 19 8.28 -7.82 8.67
N CYS A 20 7.34 -7.89 7.73
CA CYS A 20 6.01 -7.31 7.84
C CYS A 20 4.91 -8.37 7.76
N THR A 21 3.75 -8.04 8.31
CA THR A 21 2.49 -8.75 8.07
C THR A 21 1.66 -7.97 7.06
N MET A 22 1.23 -8.64 6.00
CA MET A 22 0.36 -8.04 4.99
C MET A 22 -1.08 -8.51 5.19
N GLN A 23 -2.03 -7.59 5.10
CA GLN A 23 -3.46 -7.84 5.22
C GLN A 23 -4.21 -7.11 4.11
N ASP A 24 -5.32 -7.67 3.66
CA ASP A 24 -6.22 -6.96 2.75
C ASP A 24 -6.84 -5.74 3.45
N TYR A 25 -6.97 -4.65 2.70
CA TYR A 25 -7.57 -3.42 3.18
C TYR A 25 -8.73 -3.00 2.27
N PRO A 26 -9.94 -3.57 2.47
CA PRO A 26 -11.05 -3.50 1.51
C PRO A 26 -11.69 -2.12 1.38
N VAL A 27 -11.27 -1.13 2.19
CA VAL A 27 -11.71 0.27 2.06
C VAL A 27 -11.21 0.88 0.76
N TYR A 28 -10.03 0.45 0.29
CA TYR A 28 -9.45 0.93 -0.97
C TYR A 28 -9.37 -0.19 -1.99
N HIS A 29 -9.58 0.16 -3.27
CA HIS A 29 -9.48 -0.80 -4.36
C HIS A 29 -8.06 -1.37 -4.43
N SER A 30 -7.96 -2.70 -4.45
CA SER A 30 -6.70 -3.44 -4.36
C SER A 30 -5.83 -3.05 -3.16
N GLY A 31 -6.44 -2.53 -2.09
CA GLY A 31 -5.73 -2.02 -0.93
C GLY A 31 -5.09 -3.13 -0.11
N LYS A 32 -3.84 -2.92 0.29
CA LYS A 32 -3.10 -3.75 1.24
C LYS A 32 -2.65 -2.90 2.42
N ARG A 33 -2.81 -3.42 3.63
CA ARG A 33 -2.19 -2.89 4.84
C ARG A 33 -0.93 -3.71 5.13
N VAL A 34 0.21 -3.04 5.21
CA VAL A 34 1.51 -3.62 5.53
C VAL A 34 1.89 -3.17 6.93
N ILE A 35 1.97 -4.10 7.87
CA ILE A 35 2.18 -3.85 9.30
C ILE A 35 3.58 -4.31 9.66
N ASP A 36 4.37 -3.45 10.30
CA ASP A 36 5.71 -3.80 10.77
C ASP A 36 5.67 -4.55 12.13
N ARG A 37 6.84 -4.86 12.68
CA ARG A 37 6.95 -5.54 13.99
C ARG A 37 6.55 -4.65 15.17
N SER A 38 6.56 -3.33 15.00
CA SER A 38 6.17 -2.36 16.04
C SER A 38 4.65 -2.14 16.10
N GLY A 39 3.92 -2.62 15.10
CA GLY A 39 2.49 -2.38 14.92
C GLY A 39 2.19 -1.03 14.25
N ASP A 40 3.21 -0.40 13.69
CA ASP A 40 3.05 0.67 12.72
C ASP A 40 2.63 0.08 11.37
N TYR A 41 1.94 0.87 10.54
CA TYR A 41 1.50 0.38 9.25
C TYR A 41 1.47 1.44 8.15
N LEU A 42 1.59 0.89 6.96
CA LEU A 42 1.47 1.51 5.66
C LEU A 42 0.22 0.94 5.00
N ILE A 43 -0.59 1.78 4.34
CA ILE A 43 -1.66 1.31 3.46
C ILE A 43 -1.27 1.67 2.03
N VAL A 44 -1.18 0.68 1.16
CA VAL A 44 -0.86 0.83 -0.26
C VAL A 44 -2.07 0.42 -1.08
N TYR A 45 -2.45 1.22 -2.07
CA TYR A 45 -3.62 0.93 -2.90
C TYR A 45 -3.53 1.55 -4.29
N PHE A 46 -4.40 1.12 -5.19
CA PHE A 46 -4.51 1.73 -6.51
C PHE A 46 -5.54 2.87 -6.46
N HIS A 47 -5.11 4.09 -6.77
CA HIS A 47 -5.98 5.26 -6.77
C HIS A 47 -6.73 5.35 -8.10
N PRO A 48 -8.07 5.16 -8.13
CA PRO A 48 -8.81 4.97 -9.39
C PRO A 48 -8.80 6.20 -10.30
N LEU A 49 -8.86 7.41 -9.73
CA LEU A 49 -8.86 8.65 -10.54
C LEU A 49 -7.48 9.05 -11.07
N LEU A 50 -6.41 8.64 -10.38
CA LEU A 50 -5.03 8.98 -10.77
C LEU A 50 -4.39 7.88 -11.59
N GLU A 51 -5.03 6.70 -11.63
CA GLU A 51 -4.54 5.46 -12.24
C GLU A 51 -3.12 5.07 -11.79
N LYS A 52 -2.80 5.36 -10.52
CA LYS A 52 -1.48 5.17 -9.92
C LYS A 52 -1.57 4.43 -8.59
N VAL A 53 -0.50 3.72 -8.24
CA VAL A 53 -0.30 3.23 -6.88
C VAL A 53 -0.02 4.44 -5.99
N VAL A 54 -0.66 4.48 -4.83
CA VAL A 54 -0.42 5.48 -3.80
C VAL A 54 -0.32 4.78 -2.46
N TYR A 55 0.19 5.50 -1.47
CA TYR A 55 0.27 4.97 -0.12
C TYR A 55 0.04 6.04 0.95
N THR A 56 -0.35 5.60 2.14
CA THR A 56 -0.48 6.43 3.33
C THR A 56 0.13 5.74 4.54
N PHE A 57 0.55 6.56 5.51
CA PHE A 57 1.03 6.11 6.81
C PHE A 57 -0.09 6.14 7.84
N LYS A 58 0.08 5.35 8.90
CA LYS A 58 -0.76 5.34 10.09
C LYS A 58 -0.87 6.75 10.70
N GLY A 59 -2.10 7.18 10.96
CA GLY A 59 -2.41 8.45 11.61
C GLY A 59 -2.46 9.67 10.68
N ILE A 60 -2.22 9.50 9.38
CA ILE A 60 -2.40 10.53 8.34
C ILE A 60 -3.11 9.98 7.09
N GLU A 61 -4.06 9.07 7.28
CA GLU A 61 -4.80 8.38 6.21
C GLU A 61 -5.68 9.29 5.33
N ASP A 62 -5.83 10.56 5.71
CA ASP A 62 -6.46 11.61 4.91
C ASP A 62 -5.53 12.16 3.81
N CYS A 63 -4.22 11.90 3.90
CA CYS A 63 -3.22 12.24 2.92
C CYS A 63 -2.69 10.99 2.21
N PHE A 64 -2.29 11.13 0.95
CA PHE A 64 -1.59 10.06 0.24
C PHE A 64 -0.37 10.58 -0.51
N PHE A 65 0.59 9.69 -0.70
CA PHE A 65 1.79 9.91 -1.47
C PHE A 65 1.74 9.06 -2.73
N ILE A 66 2.17 9.62 -3.86
CA ILE A 66 2.27 8.86 -5.11
C ILE A 66 3.46 7.92 -5.00
N ALA A 67 3.21 6.63 -5.27
CA ALA A 67 4.26 5.65 -5.44
C ALA A 67 5.01 5.96 -6.74
N HIS A 68 6.15 6.63 -6.61
CA HIS A 68 7.08 6.81 -7.72
C HIS A 68 7.93 5.56 -7.85
N ARG A 69 8.12 5.13 -9.09
CA ARG A 69 9.10 4.10 -9.46
C ARG A 69 10.33 4.81 -10.03
#